data_AF-A0A925YHH9-F1
#
_entry.id   AF-A0A925YHH9-F1
#
_cell.length_a   1.000
_cell.length_b   1.000
_cell.length_c   1.000
_cell.angle_alpha   90.00
_cell.angle_beta   90.00
_cell.angle_gamma   90.00
#
_symmetry.space_group_name_H-M   'P 1'
#
loop_
_entity.id
_entity.type
_entity.pdbx_description
1 polymer ?
#
loop_
_entity_poly.entity_id
_entity_poly.type
_entity_poly.pdbx_seq_one_letter_code
_entity_poly.pdbx_strand_id
1 'polypeptide(L)'
;MSGWAWSSRLAPLCLLILGGGCGDDVEALRPPRLPPGDLIVAGPYKVVSSYDLTTSALLPKDLYGFVQDLRALRDDPAATFFKVLDEAGVPLVGNLLAVLPGPLEDRLKGWINEYVFGATFQGNSVRAEIDLLLEQVSEVLARFQLGSDLDLPAPDAGGRADSLHALRTLRFALWQGTVHVVVPIDLPGITLPGEIFVTEARVWATVAAGRAGADAHLSLSDHSFGIPYGRLAFRALNVGSQQRSGADVRGALGEVFNCPALGASVAQRCVLGVCVGHAGDLTAICERGLDEVVKRMRDRIEALNFNALRHHSGDASMWDVAPATGVSVDRRVDRLDPGVWKASIDIGMGPREIPASFVGARGL
;
A
#
# COMPACT_ATOMS: atom_id res chain seq x y z
N MET A 1 17.32 10.06 -24.97
CA MET A 1 17.09 9.35 -23.69
C MET A 1 15.86 8.48 -23.91
N SER A 2 16.09 7.20 -24.15
CA SER A 2 15.12 6.22 -24.65
C SER A 2 14.19 5.75 -23.54
N GLY A 3 12.92 6.12 -23.64
CA GLY A 3 11.84 5.64 -22.77
C GLY A 3 11.39 4.23 -23.17
N TRP A 4 11.32 3.33 -22.20
CA TRP A 4 10.66 2.04 -22.32
C TRP A 4 9.20 2.21 -21.90
N ALA A 5 8.30 2.19 -22.88
CA ALA A 5 6.86 2.14 -22.66
C ALA A 5 6.41 0.68 -22.58
N TRP A 6 6.01 0.22 -21.39
CA TRP A 6 5.23 -1.01 -21.26
C TRP A 6 3.77 -0.69 -21.60
N SER A 7 3.35 -1.02 -22.82
CA SER A 7 1.95 -0.91 -23.23
C SER A 7 1.17 -2.13 -22.77
N SER A 8 0.43 -2.00 -21.66
CA SER A 8 -0.57 -2.98 -21.23
C SER A 8 -1.84 -2.80 -22.06
N ARG A 9 -1.89 -3.41 -23.25
CA ARG A 9 -3.14 -3.52 -24.01
C ARG A 9 -3.98 -4.66 -23.43
N LEU A 10 -4.92 -4.33 -22.56
CA LEU A 10 -6.07 -5.19 -22.28
C LEU A 10 -6.99 -5.15 -23.50
N ALA A 11 -6.96 -6.21 -24.31
CA ALA A 11 -7.97 -6.43 -25.33
C ALA A 11 -9.24 -7.01 -24.67
N PRO A 12 -10.44 -6.49 -24.97
CA PRO A 12 -11.67 -7.11 -24.53
C PRO A 12 -11.88 -8.39 -25.34
N LEU A 13 -11.77 -9.54 -24.66
CA LEU A 13 -12.06 -10.85 -25.23
C LEU A 13 -13.59 -10.96 -25.43
N CYS A 14 -14.06 -10.83 -26.66
CA CYS A 14 -15.41 -11.20 -27.04
C CYS A 14 -15.62 -12.70 -26.80
N LEU A 15 -16.48 -13.02 -25.83
CA LEU A 15 -16.91 -14.38 -25.54
C LEU A 15 -17.95 -14.82 -26.60
N LEU A 16 -17.49 -15.49 -27.65
CA LEU A 16 -18.33 -16.20 -28.60
C LEU A 16 -18.60 -17.61 -28.06
N ILE A 17 -19.82 -17.83 -27.55
CA ILE A 17 -20.30 -19.15 -27.14
C ILE A 17 -20.71 -19.89 -28.43
N LEU A 18 -19.86 -20.79 -28.91
CA LEU A 18 -20.23 -21.82 -29.86
C LEU A 18 -20.21 -23.17 -29.13
N GLY A 19 -21.40 -23.74 -28.99
CA GLY A 19 -21.57 -25.11 -28.51
C GLY A 19 -21.31 -26.14 -29.61
N GLY A 20 -20.88 -27.33 -29.19
CA GLY A 20 -20.99 -28.58 -29.95
C GLY A 20 -19.64 -29.20 -30.36
N GLY A 21 -19.31 -30.36 -29.75
CA GLY A 21 -18.33 -31.28 -30.32
C GLY A 21 -17.55 -32.09 -29.27
N CYS A 22 -17.84 -33.40 -29.19
CA CYS A 22 -17.14 -34.40 -28.38
C CYS A 22 -15.62 -34.42 -28.62
N GLY A 23 -14.86 -34.71 -27.56
CA GLY A 23 -13.44 -35.08 -27.69
C GLY A 23 -12.73 -35.18 -26.33
N ASP A 24 -12.90 -36.30 -25.63
CA ASP A 24 -12.17 -36.67 -24.40
C ASP A 24 -10.68 -37.04 -24.65
N ASP A 25 -10.06 -36.57 -25.74
CA ASP A 25 -8.74 -37.04 -26.20
C ASP A 25 -7.60 -35.99 -26.14
N VAL A 26 -7.80 -34.83 -25.50
CA VAL A 26 -6.75 -33.80 -25.40
C VAL A 26 -5.70 -34.12 -24.32
N GLU A 27 -5.95 -35.11 -23.46
CA GLU A 27 -4.97 -35.52 -22.42
C GLU A 27 -3.86 -36.42 -22.98
N ALA A 28 -4.07 -37.08 -24.13
CA ALA A 28 -3.12 -38.02 -24.74
C ALA A 28 -1.94 -37.35 -25.49
N LEU A 29 -1.96 -36.03 -25.68
CA LEU A 29 -0.88 -35.28 -26.33
C LEU A 29 0.08 -34.59 -25.35
N ARG A 30 -0.09 -34.79 -24.03
CA ARG A 30 0.89 -34.27 -23.07
C ARG A 30 2.13 -35.18 -23.05
N PRO A 31 3.34 -34.64 -23.23
CA PRO A 31 4.55 -35.43 -23.10
C PRO A 31 4.59 -36.11 -21.71
N PRO A 32 5.21 -37.30 -21.59
CA PRO A 32 5.29 -38.01 -20.32
C PRO A 32 5.91 -37.10 -19.25
N ARG A 33 5.25 -37.01 -18.09
CA ARG A 33 5.73 -36.20 -16.97
C ARG A 33 7.09 -36.73 -16.51
N LEU A 34 8.09 -35.85 -16.51
CA LEU A 34 9.42 -36.19 -16.03
C LEU A 34 9.38 -36.33 -14.49
N PRO A 35 10.16 -37.26 -13.92
CA PRO A 35 10.37 -37.26 -12.48
C PRO A 35 11.08 -35.96 -12.05
N PRO A 36 10.83 -35.44 -10.83
CA PRO A 36 11.42 -34.18 -10.36
C PRO A 36 12.94 -34.09 -10.45
N GLY A 37 13.64 -35.21 -10.36
CA GLY A 37 15.10 -35.28 -10.44
C GLY A 37 15.68 -34.84 -11.79
N ASP A 38 14.86 -34.80 -12.85
CA ASP A 38 15.28 -34.40 -14.20
C ASP A 38 15.05 -32.90 -14.48
N LEU A 39 14.43 -32.16 -13.56
CA LEU A 39 14.13 -30.73 -13.71
C LEU A 39 15.23 -29.85 -13.09
N ILE A 40 15.62 -28.81 -13.82
CA ILE A 40 16.53 -27.76 -13.36
C ILE A 40 15.70 -26.72 -12.58
N VAL A 41 15.57 -26.94 -11.28
CA VAL A 41 14.85 -26.05 -10.37
C VAL A 41 15.73 -24.98 -9.73
N ALA A 42 17.04 -25.22 -9.64
CA ALA A 42 17.99 -24.33 -8.98
C ALA A 42 18.11 -22.98 -9.68
N GLY A 43 18.11 -21.89 -8.93
CA GLY A 43 18.34 -20.52 -9.40
C GLY A 43 17.53 -19.48 -8.63
N PRO A 44 17.71 -18.19 -8.99
CA PRO A 44 16.98 -17.09 -8.39
C PRO A 44 15.57 -16.99 -8.96
N TYR A 45 14.60 -16.70 -8.09
CA TYR A 45 13.22 -16.40 -8.45
C TYR A 45 12.82 -15.05 -7.88
N LYS A 46 12.21 -14.20 -8.71
CA LYS A 46 11.52 -12.99 -8.26
C LYS A 46 10.10 -13.39 -7.86
N VAL A 47 9.81 -13.27 -6.57
CA VAL A 47 8.52 -13.63 -5.98
C VAL A 47 7.74 -12.35 -5.68
N VAL A 48 6.45 -12.37 -5.99
CA VAL A 48 5.51 -11.31 -5.62
C VAL A 48 4.42 -11.94 -4.76
N SER A 49 4.46 -11.64 -3.47
CA SER A 49 3.43 -12.09 -2.52
C SER A 49 2.37 -11.01 -2.37
N SER A 50 1.09 -11.36 -2.44
CA SER A 50 -0.03 -10.44 -2.28
C SER A 50 -0.74 -10.68 -0.96
N TYR A 51 -1.01 -9.59 -0.23
CA TYR A 51 -1.68 -9.60 1.07
C TYR A 51 -2.93 -8.74 1.02
N ASP A 52 -4.04 -9.26 1.54
CA ASP A 52 -5.29 -8.51 1.72
C ASP A 52 -5.81 -8.69 3.16
N LEU A 53 -5.56 -7.67 3.98
CA LEU A 53 -5.93 -7.64 5.39
C LEU A 53 -7.43 -7.31 5.60
N THR A 54 -8.16 -6.88 4.57
CA THR A 54 -9.59 -6.56 4.68
C THR A 54 -10.44 -7.79 5.00
N THR A 55 -10.00 -8.96 4.54
CA THR A 55 -10.71 -10.24 4.69
C THR A 55 -10.59 -10.86 6.09
N SER A 56 -9.60 -10.42 6.87
CA SER A 56 -9.17 -11.14 8.08
C SER A 56 -9.64 -10.46 9.38
N ALA A 57 -10.44 -9.39 9.29
CA ALA A 57 -10.84 -8.54 10.43
C ALA A 57 -9.64 -8.05 11.28
N LEU A 58 -8.44 -8.00 10.69
CA LEU A 58 -7.20 -7.67 11.37
C LEU A 58 -6.89 -6.19 11.40
N LEU A 59 -7.53 -5.46 10.48
CA LEU A 59 -7.55 -4.02 10.52
C LEU A 59 -8.01 -3.62 11.92
N PRO A 60 -7.12 -3.04 12.75
CA PRO A 60 -7.47 -2.67 14.11
C PRO A 60 -8.74 -1.82 14.09
N LYS A 61 -9.57 -1.88 15.13
CA LYS A 61 -10.57 -0.81 15.33
C LYS A 61 -9.89 0.57 15.31
N ASP A 62 -8.61 0.61 15.67
CA ASP A 62 -7.74 1.79 15.63
C ASP A 62 -7.41 2.28 14.21
N LEU A 63 -7.73 1.56 13.13
CA LEU A 63 -7.74 2.15 11.79
C LEU A 63 -8.68 3.33 11.68
N TYR A 64 -9.79 3.30 12.42
CA TYR A 64 -10.64 4.48 12.57
C TYR A 64 -9.88 5.63 13.22
N GLY A 65 -8.98 5.32 14.16
CA GLY A 65 -8.06 6.27 14.77
C GLY A 65 -7.03 6.83 13.79
N PHE A 66 -6.43 6.02 12.91
CA PHE A 66 -5.42 6.50 11.94
C PHE A 66 -5.93 7.61 11.04
N VAL A 67 -7.20 7.54 10.65
CA VAL A 67 -7.83 8.50 9.75
C VAL A 67 -8.81 9.44 10.45
N GLN A 68 -8.90 9.41 11.77
CA GLN A 68 -9.91 10.18 12.51
C GLN A 68 -9.77 11.68 12.26
N ASP A 69 -8.54 12.21 12.27
CA ASP A 69 -8.30 13.63 12.10
C ASP A 69 -8.58 14.06 10.65
N LEU A 70 -8.33 13.20 9.66
CA LEU A 70 -8.75 13.44 8.27
C LEU A 70 -10.27 13.41 8.09
N ARG A 71 -10.98 12.49 8.77
CA ARG A 71 -12.46 12.45 8.75
C ARG A 71 -13.05 13.66 9.45
N ALA A 72 -12.49 14.06 10.58
CA ALA A 72 -12.88 15.29 11.27
C ALA A 72 -12.63 16.49 10.36
N LEU A 73 -11.48 16.56 9.69
CA LEU A 73 -11.16 17.61 8.72
C LEU A 73 -12.16 17.65 7.56
N ARG A 74 -12.61 16.48 7.09
CA ARG A 74 -13.65 16.35 6.06
C ARG A 74 -15.01 16.88 6.52
N ASP A 75 -15.39 16.59 7.76
CA ASP A 75 -16.76 16.82 8.25
C ASP A 75 -16.94 18.18 8.96
N ASP A 76 -15.89 18.68 9.61
CA ASP A 76 -15.82 20.00 10.26
C ASP A 76 -14.36 20.53 10.25
N PRO A 77 -13.91 21.12 9.13
CA PRO A 77 -12.55 21.62 9.00
C PRO A 77 -12.18 22.63 10.09
N ALA A 78 -13.06 23.57 10.41
CA ALA A 78 -12.78 24.63 11.38
C ALA A 78 -12.58 24.08 12.78
N ALA A 79 -13.49 23.22 13.26
CA ALA A 79 -13.33 22.59 14.57
C ALA A 79 -12.08 21.73 14.63
N THR A 80 -11.76 21.04 13.53
CA THR A 80 -10.57 20.19 13.45
C THR A 80 -9.29 21.01 13.54
N PHE A 81 -9.16 22.10 12.76
CA PHE A 81 -7.99 22.99 12.83
C PHE A 81 -7.80 23.53 14.24
N PHE A 82 -8.88 24.00 14.87
CA PHE A 82 -8.80 24.59 16.20
C PHE A 82 -8.37 23.55 17.23
N LYS A 83 -8.97 22.35 17.17
CA LYS A 83 -8.64 21.23 18.05
C LYS A 83 -7.17 20.81 17.92
N VAL A 84 -6.68 20.55 16.70
CA VAL A 84 -5.32 20.03 16.52
C VAL A 84 -4.26 21.04 16.91
N LEU A 85 -4.53 22.34 16.71
CA LEU A 85 -3.63 23.43 17.11
C LEU A 85 -3.61 23.64 18.63
N ASP A 86 -4.77 23.58 19.28
CA ASP A 86 -4.90 23.67 20.74
C ASP A 86 -4.14 22.51 21.42
N GLU A 87 -4.38 21.28 20.97
CA GLU A 87 -3.66 20.10 21.46
C GLU A 87 -2.16 20.13 21.13
N ALA A 88 -1.73 20.87 20.10
CA ALA A 88 -0.33 21.11 19.78
C ALA A 88 0.28 22.28 20.58
N GLY A 89 -0.49 22.95 21.44
CA GLY A 89 -0.04 24.09 22.24
C GLY A 89 0.27 25.35 21.42
N VAL A 90 -0.32 25.50 20.23
CA VAL A 90 -0.11 26.65 19.35
C VAL A 90 -1.07 27.77 19.76
N PRO A 91 -0.60 28.92 20.28
CA PRO A 91 -1.47 29.95 20.85
C PRO A 91 -2.25 30.79 19.81
N LEU A 92 -2.18 30.44 18.51
CA LEU A 92 -2.81 31.19 17.42
C LEU A 92 -4.33 31.31 17.58
N VAL A 93 -4.99 30.20 17.92
CA VAL A 93 -6.45 30.18 18.07
C VAL A 93 -6.89 31.05 19.24
N GLY A 94 -6.22 30.89 20.40
CA GLY A 94 -6.51 31.71 21.58
C GLY A 94 -6.30 33.20 21.34
N ASN A 95 -5.22 33.57 20.64
CA ASN A 95 -4.94 34.97 20.32
C ASN A 95 -5.98 35.56 19.37
N LEU A 96 -6.43 34.82 18.36
CA LEU A 96 -7.47 35.26 17.44
C LEU A 96 -8.81 35.41 18.15
N LEU A 97 -9.23 34.42 18.95
CA LEU A 97 -10.51 34.47 19.64
C LEU A 97 -10.56 35.59 20.69
N ALA A 98 -9.46 35.87 21.39
CA ALA A 98 -9.38 36.92 22.40
C ALA A 98 -9.61 38.35 21.84
N VAL A 99 -9.38 38.57 20.54
CA VAL A 99 -9.58 39.88 19.90
C VAL A 99 -10.92 39.99 19.17
N LEU A 100 -11.63 38.88 19.00
CA LEU A 100 -12.91 38.87 18.32
C LEU A 100 -14.07 39.18 19.30
N PRO A 101 -15.01 40.04 18.93
CA PRO A 101 -16.29 40.16 19.62
C PRO A 101 -17.05 38.83 19.60
N GLY A 102 -17.73 38.48 20.69
CA GLY A 102 -18.47 37.22 20.83
C GLY A 102 -19.37 36.83 19.63
N PRO A 103 -20.16 37.75 19.03
CA PRO A 103 -20.95 37.43 17.85
C PRO A 103 -20.15 37.02 16.61
N LEU A 104 -18.89 37.45 16.48
CA LEU A 104 -17.99 37.03 15.40
C LEU A 104 -17.33 35.68 15.71
N GLU A 105 -16.96 35.45 16.97
CA GLU A 105 -16.44 34.15 17.42
C GLU A 105 -17.41 33.01 17.11
N ASP A 106 -18.69 33.18 17.43
CA ASP A 106 -19.75 32.20 17.16
C ASP A 106 -19.92 31.89 15.65
N ARG A 107 -19.57 32.85 14.79
CA ARG A 107 -19.74 32.74 13.32
C ARG A 107 -18.49 32.28 12.59
N LEU A 108 -17.31 32.49 13.18
CA LEU A 108 -16.02 32.26 12.52
C LEU A 108 -15.89 30.83 11.99
N LYS A 109 -16.18 29.82 12.82
CA LYS A 109 -16.10 28.41 12.41
C LYS A 109 -17.06 28.10 11.25
N GLY A 110 -18.27 28.67 11.29
CA GLY A 110 -19.25 28.56 10.22
C GLY A 110 -18.70 29.08 8.89
N TRP A 111 -18.07 30.26 8.88
CA TRP A 111 -17.50 30.83 7.66
C TRP A 111 -16.30 30.06 7.10
N ILE A 112 -15.44 29.53 7.97
CA ILE A 112 -14.35 28.65 7.54
C ILE A 112 -14.94 27.39 6.87
N ASN A 113 -15.92 26.76 7.51
CA ASN A 113 -16.58 25.57 6.97
C ASN A 113 -17.33 25.87 5.66
N GLU A 114 -18.05 26.99 5.59
CA GLU A 114 -18.71 27.44 4.36
C GLU A 114 -17.72 27.65 3.21
N TYR A 115 -16.56 28.26 3.47
CA TYR A 115 -15.51 28.43 2.47
C TYR A 115 -15.01 27.08 1.97
N VAL A 116 -14.62 26.19 2.87
CA VAL A 116 -14.05 24.88 2.52
C VAL A 116 -15.07 24.01 1.78
N PHE A 117 -16.32 23.98 2.22
CA PHE A 117 -17.37 23.19 1.58
C PHE A 117 -17.86 23.78 0.25
N GLY A 118 -17.72 25.09 0.06
CA GLY A 118 -17.98 25.76 -1.22
C GLY A 118 -16.81 25.69 -2.20
N ALA A 119 -15.60 25.37 -1.74
CA ALA A 119 -14.41 25.32 -2.57
C ALA A 119 -14.34 24.05 -3.43
N THR A 120 -13.78 24.21 -4.62
CA THR A 120 -13.51 23.10 -5.54
C THR A 120 -12.05 23.11 -5.97
N PHE A 121 -11.46 21.93 -6.07
CA PHE A 121 -10.12 21.70 -6.60
C PHE A 121 -10.21 20.77 -7.82
N GLN A 122 -9.70 21.23 -8.97
CA GLN A 122 -9.76 20.48 -10.24
C GLN A 122 -11.17 19.95 -10.60
N GLY A 123 -12.21 20.70 -10.25
CA GLY A 123 -13.62 20.33 -10.50
C GLY A 123 -14.26 19.44 -9.44
N ASN A 124 -13.50 18.96 -8.45
CA ASN A 124 -14.02 18.19 -7.32
C ASN A 124 -14.21 19.07 -6.09
N SER A 125 -15.19 18.75 -5.24
CA SER A 125 -15.30 19.40 -3.92
C SER A 125 -14.10 19.03 -3.04
N VAL A 126 -13.70 19.93 -2.13
CA VAL A 126 -12.66 19.62 -1.13
C VAL A 126 -12.98 18.34 -0.35
N ARG A 127 -14.26 18.13 -0.02
CA ARG A 127 -14.72 16.91 0.68
C ARG A 127 -14.40 15.64 -0.10
N ALA A 128 -14.67 15.66 -1.41
CA ALA A 128 -14.39 14.52 -2.29
C ALA A 128 -12.88 14.22 -2.39
N GLU A 129 -12.03 15.24 -2.45
CA GLU A 129 -10.57 15.03 -2.43
C GLU A 129 -10.08 14.42 -1.11
N ILE A 130 -10.66 14.83 0.03
CA ILE A 130 -10.33 14.20 1.32
C ILE A 130 -10.84 12.76 1.38
N ASP A 131 -12.04 12.46 0.86
CA ASP A 131 -12.54 11.09 0.76
C ASP A 131 -11.65 10.20 -0.12
N LEU A 132 -11.13 10.73 -1.23
CA LEU A 132 -10.15 10.02 -2.08
C LEU A 132 -8.86 9.73 -1.32
N LEU A 133 -8.34 10.68 -0.53
CA LEU A 133 -7.16 10.47 0.31
C LEU A 133 -7.43 9.42 1.40
N LEU A 134 -8.60 9.46 2.05
CA LEU A 134 -9.02 8.48 3.05
C LEU A 134 -9.08 7.06 2.47
N GLU A 135 -9.57 6.91 1.25
CA GLU A 135 -9.55 5.65 0.51
C GLU A 135 -8.11 5.17 0.29
N GLN A 136 -7.19 6.06 -0.12
CA GLN A 136 -5.80 5.68 -0.36
C GLN A 136 -5.06 5.28 0.91
N VAL A 137 -5.30 5.98 2.02
CA VAL A 137 -4.76 5.59 3.32
C VAL A 137 -5.26 4.20 3.70
N SER A 138 -6.54 3.91 3.44
CA SER A 138 -7.09 2.58 3.72
C SER A 138 -6.47 1.51 2.83
N GLU A 139 -6.28 1.79 1.53
CA GLU A 139 -5.68 0.86 0.57
C GLU A 139 -4.22 0.54 0.95
N VAL A 140 -3.38 1.54 1.22
CA VAL A 140 -1.98 1.28 1.62
C VAL A 140 -1.86 0.51 2.92
N LEU A 141 -2.84 0.59 3.82
CA LEU A 141 -2.81 -0.10 5.11
C LEU A 141 -3.41 -1.50 5.05
N ALA A 142 -4.25 -1.79 4.06
CA ALA A 142 -4.98 -3.05 3.98
C ALA A 142 -4.44 -3.99 2.89
N ARG A 143 -3.91 -3.43 1.80
CA ARG A 143 -3.54 -4.19 0.61
C ARG A 143 -2.16 -3.78 0.13
N PHE A 144 -1.28 -4.76 0.07
CA PHE A 144 0.08 -4.55 -0.39
C PHE A 144 0.63 -5.81 -1.04
N GLN A 145 1.63 -5.62 -1.90
CA GLN A 145 2.41 -6.71 -2.43
C GLN A 145 3.85 -6.60 -1.94
N LEU A 146 4.44 -7.73 -1.64
CA LEU A 146 5.83 -7.87 -1.23
C LEU A 146 6.61 -8.50 -2.39
N GLY A 147 7.49 -7.71 -3.00
CA GLY A 147 8.46 -8.21 -3.95
C GLY A 147 9.70 -8.72 -3.21
N SER A 148 10.05 -9.97 -3.44
CA SER A 148 11.17 -10.66 -2.81
C SER A 148 11.97 -11.49 -3.83
N ASP A 149 13.16 -11.88 -3.41
CA ASP A 149 14.03 -12.81 -4.12
C ASP A 149 14.07 -14.13 -3.36
N LEU A 150 13.81 -15.24 -4.04
CA LEU A 150 13.97 -16.59 -3.51
C LEU A 150 15.08 -17.28 -4.31
N ASP A 151 16.21 -17.51 -3.67
CA ASP A 151 17.32 -18.26 -4.26
C ASP A 151 17.19 -19.74 -3.86
N LEU A 152 16.94 -20.59 -4.86
CA LEU A 152 16.82 -22.03 -4.70
C LEU A 152 18.13 -22.72 -5.12
N PRO A 153 18.88 -23.35 -4.21
CA PRO A 153 19.97 -24.23 -4.58
C PRO A 153 19.47 -25.50 -5.30
N ALA A 154 20.40 -26.28 -5.83
CA ALA A 154 20.08 -27.63 -6.28
C ALA A 154 19.59 -28.49 -5.11
N PRO A 155 18.42 -29.15 -5.23
CA PRO A 155 17.92 -30.02 -4.17
C PRO A 155 18.78 -31.28 -4.02
N ASP A 156 18.83 -31.82 -2.81
CA ASP A 156 19.43 -33.11 -2.51
C ASP A 156 18.60 -34.27 -3.08
N ALA A 157 19.06 -35.51 -2.87
CA ALA A 157 18.36 -36.71 -3.34
C ALA A 157 16.94 -36.87 -2.74
N GLY A 158 16.65 -36.21 -1.61
CA GLY A 158 15.33 -36.16 -0.99
C GLY A 158 14.48 -34.96 -1.44
N GLY A 159 14.94 -34.19 -2.43
CA GLY A 159 14.27 -33.00 -2.93
C GLY A 159 14.46 -31.75 -2.06
N ARG A 160 15.34 -31.76 -1.06
CA ARG A 160 15.47 -30.66 -0.09
C ARG A 160 16.60 -29.71 -0.44
N ALA A 161 16.39 -28.42 -0.21
CA ALA A 161 17.39 -27.38 -0.37
C ALA A 161 17.30 -26.34 0.75
N ASP A 162 18.43 -25.78 1.14
CA ASP A 162 18.53 -24.71 2.12
C ASP A 162 18.61 -23.35 1.40
N SER A 163 17.44 -22.75 1.20
CA SER A 163 17.22 -21.59 0.34
C SER A 163 17.33 -20.27 1.09
N LEU A 164 17.57 -19.19 0.36
CA LEU A 164 17.55 -17.82 0.90
C LEU A 164 16.33 -17.07 0.35
N HIS A 165 15.53 -16.49 1.23
CA HIS A 165 14.40 -15.64 0.87
C HIS A 165 14.66 -14.22 1.38
N ALA A 166 14.71 -13.24 0.48
CA ALA A 166 15.09 -11.86 0.77
C ALA A 166 14.02 -10.87 0.30
N LEU A 167 13.51 -10.03 1.19
CA LEU A 167 12.55 -8.97 0.87
C LEU A 167 13.26 -7.79 0.21
N ARG A 168 12.67 -7.29 -0.88
CA ARG A 168 13.27 -6.20 -1.67
C ARG A 168 12.38 -4.96 -1.77
N THR A 169 11.09 -5.14 -2.02
CA THR A 169 10.17 -4.02 -2.30
C THR A 169 8.80 -4.24 -1.69
N LEU A 170 8.16 -3.15 -1.26
CA LEU A 170 6.71 -3.09 -1.09
C LEU A 170 6.09 -2.43 -2.32
N ARG A 171 4.93 -2.92 -2.75
CA ARG A 171 4.21 -2.40 -3.90
C ARG A 171 2.76 -2.15 -3.54
N PHE A 172 2.23 -1.06 -4.06
CA PHE A 172 0.86 -0.60 -3.82
C PHE A 172 0.22 -0.20 -5.14
N ALA A 173 -1.07 -0.48 -5.25
CA ALA A 173 -1.91 -0.05 -6.36
C ALA A 173 -2.88 1.00 -5.82
N LEU A 174 -2.60 2.27 -6.08
CA LEU A 174 -3.33 3.41 -5.54
C LEU A 174 -4.20 4.06 -6.61
N TRP A 175 -5.19 4.83 -6.15
CA TRP A 175 -6.23 5.47 -6.95
C TRP A 175 -6.85 4.49 -7.94
N GLN A 176 -7.44 3.42 -7.39
CA GLN A 176 -8.09 2.35 -8.15
C GLN A 176 -7.14 1.66 -9.15
N GLY A 177 -5.85 1.56 -8.78
CA GLY A 177 -4.81 0.92 -9.57
C GLY A 177 -4.27 1.78 -10.72
N THR A 178 -4.61 3.06 -10.79
CA THR A 178 -4.04 3.96 -11.81
C THR A 178 -2.59 4.38 -11.48
N VAL A 179 -2.20 4.35 -10.21
CA VAL A 179 -0.85 4.68 -9.76
C VAL A 179 -0.24 3.46 -9.08
N HIS A 180 0.86 2.96 -9.64
CA HIS A 180 1.61 1.85 -9.07
C HIS A 180 2.85 2.37 -8.36
N VAL A 181 2.88 2.23 -7.04
CA VAL A 181 4.00 2.70 -6.23
C VAL A 181 4.84 1.50 -5.81
N VAL A 182 6.16 1.61 -6.03
CA VAL A 182 7.16 0.62 -5.58
C VAL A 182 8.10 1.31 -4.61
N VAL A 183 8.17 0.80 -3.39
CA VAL A 183 9.04 1.32 -2.32
C VAL A 183 10.11 0.27 -1.99
N PRO A 184 11.40 0.58 -2.20
CA PRO A 184 12.49 -0.29 -1.76
C PRO A 184 12.50 -0.46 -0.23
N ILE A 185 12.78 -1.67 0.25
CA ILE A 185 12.87 -2.00 1.68
C ILE A 185 14.29 -1.69 2.21
N ASP A 186 15.31 -1.72 1.35
CA ASP A 186 16.73 -1.50 1.67
C ASP A 186 17.09 -0.01 1.80
N LEU A 187 16.37 0.72 2.65
CA LEU A 187 16.63 2.16 2.77
C LEU A 187 17.82 2.43 3.70
N PRO A 188 18.95 2.97 3.19
CA PRO A 188 20.05 3.38 4.04
C PRO A 188 19.55 4.43 5.04
N GLY A 189 19.84 4.23 6.33
CA GLY A 189 19.46 5.15 7.41
C GLY A 189 18.23 4.74 8.23
N ILE A 190 17.55 3.64 7.91
CA ILE A 190 16.54 3.04 8.81
C ILE A 190 17.25 2.07 9.76
N THR A 191 17.89 2.60 10.79
CA THR A 191 18.25 1.84 11.99
C THR A 191 17.36 2.34 13.11
N LEU A 192 16.32 1.59 13.46
CA LEU A 192 15.52 1.88 14.64
C LEU A 192 16.21 1.24 15.86
N PRO A 193 16.48 2.00 16.94
CA PRO A 193 17.07 1.44 18.15
C PRO A 193 16.15 0.35 18.71
N GLY A 194 16.66 -0.88 18.81
CA GLY A 194 15.94 -2.00 19.44
C GLY A 194 15.00 -2.79 18.52
N GLU A 195 14.89 -2.46 17.23
CA GLU A 195 14.11 -3.25 16.27
C GLU A 195 15.01 -4.17 15.44
N ILE A 196 14.69 -5.47 15.43
CA ILE A 196 15.39 -6.47 14.60
C ILE A 196 14.70 -6.51 13.25
N PHE A 197 15.22 -5.75 12.29
CA PHE A 197 14.81 -5.86 10.88
C PHE A 197 15.45 -7.08 10.24
N VAL A 198 14.67 -8.15 10.10
CA VAL A 198 15.06 -9.33 9.35
C VAL A 198 14.44 -9.22 7.97
N THR A 199 15.21 -8.80 6.98
CA THR A 199 14.77 -8.73 5.57
C THR A 199 15.19 -9.96 4.78
N GLU A 200 16.05 -10.81 5.34
CA GLU A 200 16.51 -12.05 4.72
C GLU A 200 16.39 -13.20 5.70
N ALA A 201 15.86 -14.33 5.24
CA ALA A 201 15.67 -15.52 6.04
C ALA A 201 16.11 -16.77 5.26
N ARG A 202 16.74 -17.72 5.95
CA ARG A 202 16.97 -19.05 5.40
C ARG A 202 15.70 -19.87 5.54
N VAL A 203 15.34 -20.60 4.49
CA VAL A 203 14.12 -21.39 4.42
C VAL A 203 14.42 -22.75 3.82
N TRP A 204 13.88 -23.81 4.44
CA TRP A 204 13.95 -25.13 3.84
C TRP A 204 12.94 -25.23 2.71
N ALA A 205 13.44 -25.44 1.50
CA ALA A 205 12.66 -25.77 0.32
C ALA A 205 12.61 -27.28 0.13
N THR A 206 11.45 -27.81 -0.25
CA THR A 206 11.29 -29.19 -0.69
C THR A 206 10.62 -29.18 -2.06
N VAL A 207 11.27 -29.81 -3.04
CA VAL A 207 10.77 -29.99 -4.40
C VAL A 207 10.32 -31.44 -4.55
N ALA A 208 9.07 -31.63 -4.97
CA ALA A 208 8.46 -32.93 -5.15
C ALA A 208 7.79 -33.04 -6.53
N ALA A 209 7.24 -34.22 -6.82
CA ALA A 209 6.47 -34.47 -8.03
C ALA A 209 5.30 -33.48 -8.16
N GLY A 210 5.13 -32.96 -9.37
CA GLY A 210 4.08 -32.00 -9.69
C GLY A 210 2.69 -32.59 -9.48
N ARG A 211 1.73 -31.71 -9.17
CA ARG A 211 0.31 -32.03 -8.94
C ARG A 211 -0.55 -31.30 -9.97
N ALA A 212 -1.71 -31.85 -10.28
CA ALA A 212 -2.71 -31.21 -11.16
C ALA A 212 -2.16 -30.69 -12.51
N GLY A 213 -1.14 -31.36 -13.06
CA GLY A 213 -0.54 -31.02 -14.35
C GLY A 213 0.69 -30.12 -14.30
N ALA A 214 1.12 -29.65 -13.12
CA ALA A 214 2.40 -28.98 -12.94
C ALA A 214 3.57 -29.95 -13.10
N ASP A 215 4.76 -29.43 -13.41
CA ASP A 215 5.99 -30.22 -13.59
C ASP A 215 6.60 -30.62 -12.24
N ALA A 216 6.59 -29.70 -11.27
CA ALA A 216 7.01 -29.96 -9.90
C ALA A 216 6.12 -29.23 -8.89
N HIS A 217 6.30 -29.56 -7.61
CA HIS A 217 5.66 -28.88 -6.48
C HIS A 217 6.74 -28.38 -5.52
N LEU A 218 6.68 -27.11 -5.14
CA LEU A 218 7.55 -26.47 -4.17
C LEU A 218 6.80 -26.33 -2.83
N SER A 219 7.43 -26.78 -1.75
CA SER A 219 7.02 -26.46 -0.38
C SER A 219 8.15 -25.72 0.35
N LEU A 220 7.80 -24.68 1.10
CA LEU A 220 8.71 -23.81 1.84
C LEU A 220 8.36 -23.88 3.34
N SER A 221 9.38 -24.02 4.18
CA SER A 221 9.22 -24.11 5.63
C SER A 221 8.91 -22.78 6.30
N ASP A 222 8.68 -22.84 7.61
CA ASP A 222 8.50 -21.68 8.47
C ASP A 222 9.70 -20.72 8.39
N HIS A 223 9.43 -19.43 8.23
CA HIS A 223 10.38 -18.34 8.31
C HIS A 223 9.66 -17.00 8.57
N SER A 224 10.38 -15.98 9.02
CA SER A 224 9.79 -14.69 9.37
C SER A 224 10.66 -13.51 8.99
N PHE A 225 10.01 -12.37 8.77
CA PHE A 225 10.62 -11.09 8.45
C PHE A 225 10.15 -9.99 9.40
N GLY A 226 10.99 -8.97 9.59
CA GLY A 226 10.62 -7.72 10.27
C GLY A 226 10.62 -6.57 9.27
N ILE A 227 9.52 -5.81 9.20
CA ILE A 227 9.35 -4.74 8.20
C ILE A 227 8.85 -3.46 8.91
N PRO A 228 9.48 -2.29 8.68
CA PRO A 228 8.98 -0.99 9.16
C PRO A 228 7.80 -0.53 8.29
N TYR A 229 6.73 -1.31 8.28
CA TYR A 229 5.66 -1.21 7.29
C TYR A 229 5.01 0.16 7.26
N GLY A 230 4.69 0.73 8.42
CA GLY A 230 4.04 2.03 8.55
C GLY A 230 4.84 3.15 7.86
N ARG A 231 6.14 3.21 8.09
CA ARG A 231 7.03 4.16 7.42
C ARG A 231 7.05 3.96 5.90
N LEU A 232 7.13 2.72 5.44
CA LEU A 232 7.13 2.41 4.02
C LEU A 232 5.77 2.70 3.36
N ALA A 233 4.66 2.46 4.07
CA ALA A 233 3.30 2.76 3.63
C ALA A 233 3.05 4.28 3.55
N PHE A 234 3.47 5.06 4.55
CA PHE A 234 3.39 6.52 4.48
C PHE A 234 4.25 7.10 3.36
N ARG A 235 5.45 6.55 3.16
CA ARG A 235 6.27 6.90 1.99
C ARG A 235 5.55 6.58 0.68
N ALA A 236 4.88 5.43 0.58
CA ALA A 236 4.11 5.08 -0.60
C ALA A 236 3.00 6.08 -0.88
N LEU A 237 2.29 6.56 0.15
CA LEU A 237 1.28 7.62 0.02
C LEU A 237 1.89 8.91 -0.54
N ASN A 238 3.03 9.35 -0.03
CA ASN A 238 3.70 10.55 -0.53
C ASN A 238 4.14 10.41 -1.99
N VAL A 239 4.76 9.28 -2.35
CA VAL A 239 5.19 9.01 -3.73
C VAL A 239 3.98 8.97 -4.66
N GLY A 240 2.90 8.28 -4.24
CA GLY A 240 1.68 8.22 -5.01
C GLY A 240 1.02 9.60 -5.18
N SER A 241 0.94 10.38 -4.10
CA SER A 241 0.39 11.74 -4.13
C SER A 241 1.19 12.62 -5.09
N GLN A 242 2.52 12.49 -5.06
CA GLN A 242 3.40 13.24 -5.95
C GLN A 242 3.23 12.84 -7.41
N GLN A 243 3.01 11.56 -7.70
CA GLN A 243 2.71 11.09 -9.06
C GLN A 243 1.35 11.58 -9.57
N ARG A 244 0.34 11.67 -8.70
CA ARG A 244 -1.02 12.14 -9.06
C ARG A 244 -1.11 13.67 -9.19
N SER A 245 -0.58 14.40 -8.21
CA SER A 245 -0.81 15.84 -8.03
C SER A 245 0.42 16.71 -8.26
N GLY A 246 1.62 16.12 -8.31
CA GLY A 246 2.89 16.85 -8.30
C GLY A 246 3.41 17.19 -6.90
N ALA A 247 2.63 16.93 -5.85
CA ALA A 247 2.98 17.24 -4.46
C ALA A 247 2.81 16.04 -3.52
N ASP A 248 3.55 16.03 -2.39
CA ASP A 248 3.32 15.04 -1.33
C ASP A 248 1.93 15.24 -0.67
N VAL A 249 1.56 14.39 0.30
CA VAL A 249 0.23 14.46 0.91
C VAL A 249 -0.05 15.84 1.53
N ARG A 250 0.95 16.47 2.13
CA ARG A 250 0.79 17.79 2.75
C ARG A 250 0.64 18.89 1.71
N GLY A 251 1.45 18.88 0.67
CA GLY A 251 1.37 19.83 -0.44
C GLY A 251 0.03 19.72 -1.16
N ALA A 252 -0.41 18.50 -1.47
CA ALA A 252 -1.71 18.26 -2.10
C ALA A 252 -2.88 18.80 -1.26
N LEU A 253 -2.88 18.55 0.05
CA LEU A 253 -3.89 19.14 0.95
C LEU A 253 -3.80 20.68 0.99
N GLY A 254 -2.59 21.24 0.94
CA GLY A 254 -2.39 22.69 0.89
C GLY A 254 -3.04 23.33 -0.34
N GLU A 255 -2.87 22.69 -1.51
CA GLU A 255 -3.50 23.13 -2.76
C GLU A 255 -5.03 23.01 -2.72
N VAL A 256 -5.54 21.90 -2.17
CA VAL A 256 -6.98 21.65 -2.02
C VAL A 256 -7.65 22.70 -1.13
N PHE A 257 -7.02 23.05 0.01
CA PHE A 257 -7.59 24.01 0.96
C PHE A 257 -7.37 25.47 0.59
N ASN A 258 -6.29 25.79 -0.13
CA ASN A 258 -5.90 27.15 -0.50
C ASN A 258 -5.98 28.12 0.69
N CYS A 259 -5.20 27.85 1.73
CA CYS A 259 -5.23 28.59 2.99
C CYS A 259 -5.13 30.13 2.84
N PRO A 260 -4.34 30.70 1.91
CA PRO A 260 -4.33 32.14 1.68
C PRO A 260 -5.70 32.70 1.24
N ALA A 261 -6.38 32.01 0.31
CA ALA A 261 -7.71 32.42 -0.16
C ALA A 261 -8.79 32.22 0.92
N LEU A 262 -8.67 31.16 1.73
CA LEU A 262 -9.51 30.96 2.91
C LEU A 262 -9.37 32.14 3.88
N GLY A 263 -8.13 32.48 4.25
CA GLY A 263 -7.85 33.59 5.15
C GLY A 263 -8.40 34.92 4.64
N ALA A 264 -8.20 35.22 3.36
CA ALA A 264 -8.73 36.43 2.74
C ALA A 264 -10.27 36.46 2.71
N SER A 265 -10.92 35.34 2.39
CA SER A 265 -12.39 35.26 2.29
C SER A 265 -13.07 35.41 3.66
N VAL A 266 -12.55 34.73 4.68
CA VAL A 266 -13.11 34.77 6.04
C VAL A 266 -12.86 36.12 6.70
N ALA A 267 -11.69 36.73 6.48
CA ALA A 267 -11.36 38.05 7.03
C ALA A 267 -12.31 39.16 6.58
N GLN A 268 -12.91 39.03 5.39
CA GLN A 268 -13.85 40.01 4.82
C GLN A 268 -15.29 39.83 5.32
N ARG A 269 -15.59 38.79 6.10
CA ARG A 269 -16.93 38.57 6.66
C ARG A 269 -17.18 39.54 7.82
N CYS A 270 -18.38 40.10 7.88
CA CYS A 270 -18.75 41.09 8.88
C CYS A 270 -20.13 40.80 9.48
N VAL A 271 -20.31 41.17 10.75
CA VAL A 271 -21.59 41.14 11.47
C VAL A 271 -21.78 42.51 12.12
N LEU A 272 -22.92 43.15 11.87
CA LEU A 272 -23.26 44.48 12.41
C LEU A 272 -22.18 45.56 12.13
N GLY A 273 -21.52 45.49 10.97
CA GLY A 273 -20.48 46.44 10.56
C GLY A 273 -19.09 46.18 11.12
N VAL A 274 -18.92 45.16 11.97
CA VAL A 274 -17.60 44.72 12.46
C VAL A 274 -17.17 43.48 11.67
N CYS A 275 -15.99 43.53 11.06
CA CYS A 275 -15.43 42.45 10.26
C CYS A 275 -14.44 41.61 11.05
N VAL A 276 -14.25 40.35 10.65
CA VAL A 276 -13.27 39.45 11.30
C VAL A 276 -11.87 40.02 11.21
N GLY A 277 -11.44 40.50 10.04
CA GLY A 277 -10.06 40.91 9.83
C GLY A 277 -9.07 39.73 9.94
N HIS A 278 -7.83 40.00 10.34
CA HIS A 278 -6.86 38.95 10.71
C HIS A 278 -6.60 37.87 9.63
N ALA A 279 -6.59 38.25 8.35
CA ALA A 279 -6.37 37.30 7.23
C ALA A 279 -5.07 36.48 7.39
N GLY A 280 -4.00 37.08 7.93
CA GLY A 280 -2.74 36.39 8.21
C GLY A 280 -2.88 35.31 9.27
N ASP A 281 -3.57 35.60 10.38
CA ASP A 281 -3.79 34.63 11.46
C ASP A 281 -4.68 33.48 11.00
N LEU A 282 -5.72 33.76 10.21
CA LEU A 282 -6.60 32.75 9.61
C LEU A 282 -5.86 31.85 8.61
N THR A 283 -4.99 32.44 7.79
CA THR A 283 -4.10 31.68 6.89
C THR A 283 -3.18 30.76 7.70
N ALA A 284 -2.54 31.30 8.75
CA ALA A 284 -1.65 30.52 9.61
C ALA A 284 -2.37 29.39 10.36
N ILE A 285 -3.61 29.62 10.81
CA ILE A 285 -4.45 28.59 11.43
C ILE A 285 -4.72 27.44 10.44
N CYS A 286 -5.07 27.77 9.20
CA CYS A 286 -5.29 26.75 8.16
C CYS A 286 -4.00 25.97 7.85
N GLU A 287 -2.87 26.66 7.59
CA GLU A 287 -1.62 26.02 7.21
C GLU A 287 -1.06 25.13 8.32
N ARG A 288 -0.98 25.64 9.55
CA ARG A 288 -0.47 24.87 10.69
C ARG A 288 -1.45 23.78 11.13
N GLY A 289 -2.75 24.03 10.96
CA GLY A 289 -3.77 23.01 11.18
C GLY A 289 -3.58 21.82 10.26
N LEU A 290 -3.32 22.06 8.97
CA LEU A 290 -2.99 21.00 8.01
C LEU A 290 -1.66 20.31 8.33
N ASP A 291 -0.63 21.06 8.75
CA ASP A 291 0.65 20.49 9.18
C ASP A 291 0.45 19.49 10.32
N GLU A 292 -0.31 19.88 11.36
CA GLU A 292 -0.57 19.00 12.51
C GLU A 292 -1.47 17.81 12.15
N VAL A 293 -2.48 17.97 11.29
CA VAL A 293 -3.29 16.84 10.79
C VAL A 293 -2.42 15.82 10.06
N VAL A 294 -1.58 16.26 9.11
CA VAL A 294 -0.71 15.36 8.34
C VAL A 294 0.35 14.72 9.23
N LYS A 295 0.94 15.48 10.15
CA LYS A 295 1.90 14.96 11.13
C LYS A 295 1.28 13.87 12.00
N ARG A 296 0.08 14.08 12.56
CA ARG A 296 -0.61 13.07 13.36
C ARG A 296 -0.95 11.83 12.56
N MET A 297 -1.42 12.00 11.33
CA MET A 297 -1.65 10.86 10.42
C MET A 297 -0.35 10.09 10.18
N ARG A 298 0.73 10.78 9.82
CA ARG A 298 2.06 10.17 9.65
C ARG A 298 2.47 9.43 10.89
N ASP A 299 2.50 10.08 12.04
CA ASP A 299 3.02 9.51 13.27
C ASP A 299 2.23 8.25 13.67
N ARG A 300 0.91 8.26 13.49
CA ARG A 300 0.09 7.06 13.76
C ARG A 300 0.28 5.95 12.70
N ILE A 301 0.42 6.29 11.42
CA ILE A 301 0.73 5.29 10.38
C ILE A 301 2.13 4.71 10.61
N GLU A 302 3.13 5.54 10.89
CA GLU A 302 4.52 5.11 11.12
C GLU A 302 4.67 4.28 12.40
N ALA A 303 3.77 4.43 13.38
CA ALA A 303 3.70 3.56 14.54
C ALA A 303 3.27 2.11 14.20
N LEU A 304 2.76 1.85 12.99
CA LEU A 304 2.49 0.50 12.51
C LEU A 304 3.79 -0.20 12.13
N ASN A 305 4.32 -1.00 13.05
CA ASN A 305 5.43 -1.89 12.76
C ASN A 305 4.93 -3.33 12.62
N PHE A 306 5.39 -4.00 11.56
CA PHE A 306 5.20 -5.44 11.42
C PHE A 306 6.37 -6.09 12.14
N ASN A 307 6.16 -6.32 13.44
CA ASN A 307 7.16 -6.94 14.31
C ASN A 307 7.58 -8.31 13.78
N ALA A 308 6.61 -9.04 13.22
CA ALA A 308 6.85 -10.28 12.49
C ALA A 308 5.79 -10.46 11.39
N LEU A 309 6.24 -10.48 10.13
CA LEU A 309 5.53 -11.15 9.04
C LEU A 309 6.07 -12.58 8.98
N ARG A 310 5.27 -13.55 9.41
CA ARG A 310 5.67 -14.96 9.47
C ARG A 310 4.96 -15.75 8.38
N HIS A 311 5.73 -16.49 7.60
CA HIS A 311 5.20 -17.52 6.72
C HIS A 311 5.40 -18.86 7.40
N HIS A 312 4.34 -19.46 7.92
CA HIS A 312 4.39 -20.79 8.55
C HIS A 312 4.72 -21.88 7.53
N SER A 313 4.21 -21.73 6.31
CA SER A 313 4.59 -22.54 5.16
C SER A 313 4.23 -21.82 3.86
N GLY A 314 4.89 -22.20 2.78
CA GLY A 314 4.50 -21.83 1.42
C GLY A 314 4.38 -23.05 0.53
N ASP A 315 3.41 -23.05 -0.38
CA ASP A 315 3.24 -24.11 -1.37
C ASP A 315 2.99 -23.50 -2.74
N ALA A 316 3.69 -23.98 -3.77
CA ALA A 316 3.50 -23.53 -5.14
C ALA A 316 3.66 -24.65 -6.16
N SER A 317 2.90 -24.57 -7.24
CA SER A 317 3.15 -25.37 -8.44
C SER A 317 4.29 -24.77 -9.25
N MET A 318 5.16 -25.61 -9.78
CA MET A 318 6.33 -25.24 -10.59
C MET A 318 6.08 -25.62 -12.04
N TRP A 319 6.37 -24.70 -12.95
CA TRP A 319 6.17 -24.88 -14.39
C TRP A 319 7.45 -24.60 -15.17
N ASP A 320 7.80 -25.53 -16.03
CA ASP A 320 8.65 -25.30 -17.19
C ASP A 320 7.77 -24.76 -18.30
N VAL A 321 7.95 -23.47 -18.60
CA VAL A 321 7.15 -22.79 -19.60
C VAL A 321 8.04 -22.59 -20.81
N ALA A 322 7.71 -23.26 -21.91
CA ALA A 322 8.37 -23.06 -23.18
C ALA A 322 8.51 -21.56 -23.49
N PRO A 323 9.72 -21.05 -23.80
CA PRO A 323 9.88 -19.66 -24.15
C PRO A 323 9.00 -19.35 -25.37
N ALA A 324 8.51 -18.11 -25.45
CA ALA A 324 7.60 -17.64 -26.51
C ALA A 324 8.13 -17.83 -27.95
N THR A 325 9.39 -18.25 -28.09
CA THR A 325 10.10 -18.56 -29.32
C THR A 325 9.86 -19.96 -29.88
N GLY A 326 9.00 -20.78 -29.26
CA GLY A 326 8.61 -22.10 -29.78
C GLY A 326 9.66 -23.21 -29.57
N VAL A 327 10.60 -22.99 -28.65
CA VAL A 327 11.55 -24.03 -28.20
C VAL A 327 10.82 -25.01 -27.28
N SER A 328 11.13 -26.29 -27.38
CA SER A 328 10.65 -27.32 -26.45
C SER A 328 11.06 -26.99 -25.01
N VAL A 329 10.17 -27.28 -24.05
CA VAL A 329 10.43 -27.50 -22.61
C VAL A 329 11.90 -27.91 -22.39
N ASP A 330 12.70 -27.00 -21.81
CA ASP A 330 14.17 -27.15 -21.67
C ASP A 330 14.56 -27.84 -20.34
N ARG A 331 13.55 -28.32 -19.63
CA ARG A 331 13.58 -28.90 -18.29
C ARG A 331 13.88 -27.89 -17.20
N ARG A 332 13.87 -26.59 -17.48
CA ARG A 332 14.09 -25.55 -16.49
C ARG A 332 12.75 -25.01 -16.01
N VAL A 333 12.57 -25.00 -14.70
CA VAL A 333 11.37 -24.37 -14.13
C VAL A 333 11.53 -22.85 -14.20
N ASP A 334 10.62 -22.17 -14.88
CA ASP A 334 10.65 -20.72 -15.04
C ASP A 334 9.61 -19.98 -14.21
N ARG A 335 8.61 -20.69 -13.68
CA ARG A 335 7.47 -20.08 -12.98
C ARG A 335 7.02 -20.87 -11.75
N LEU A 336 6.62 -20.13 -10.72
CA LEU A 336 5.93 -20.61 -9.53
C LEU A 336 4.50 -20.04 -9.52
N ASP A 337 3.48 -20.86 -9.75
CA ASP A 337 2.08 -20.38 -9.87
C ASP A 337 1.08 -21.56 -9.88
N PRO A 338 -0.04 -21.54 -9.13
CA PRO A 338 -0.34 -20.63 -8.04
C PRO A 338 0.50 -20.97 -6.81
N GLY A 339 0.91 -19.93 -6.09
CA GLY A 339 1.53 -20.03 -4.77
C GLY A 339 0.60 -19.55 -3.66
N VAL A 340 0.65 -20.23 -2.51
CA VAL A 340 -0.12 -19.87 -1.31
C VAL A 340 0.82 -19.87 -0.10
N TRP A 341 0.70 -18.84 0.73
CA TRP A 341 1.33 -18.79 2.05
C TRP A 341 0.30 -19.09 3.13
N LYS A 342 0.68 -19.93 4.09
CA LYS A 342 0.06 -19.90 5.43
C LYS A 342 0.81 -18.84 6.22
N ALA A 343 0.28 -17.63 6.28
CA ALA A 343 0.98 -16.49 6.86
C ALA A 343 0.28 -15.98 8.12
N SER A 344 1.05 -15.38 9.01
CA SER A 344 0.54 -14.54 10.09
C SER A 344 1.32 -13.24 10.20
N ILE A 345 0.67 -12.22 10.75
CA ILE A 345 1.25 -10.91 10.98
C ILE A 345 1.01 -10.47 12.42
N ASP A 346 2.02 -9.87 13.03
CA ASP A 346 1.90 -9.19 14.31
C ASP A 346 2.11 -7.68 14.14
N ILE A 347 1.03 -6.94 14.39
CA ILE A 347 0.97 -5.47 14.33
C ILE A 347 0.93 -4.83 15.72
N GLY A 348 1.46 -5.53 16.74
CA GLY A 348 1.43 -5.12 18.14
C GLY A 348 0.20 -5.62 18.91
N MET A 349 -0.64 -6.45 18.29
CA MET A 349 -1.83 -7.07 18.89
C MET A 349 -1.71 -8.60 18.99
N GLY A 350 -0.49 -9.12 18.83
CA GLY A 350 -0.18 -10.53 18.70
C GLY A 350 -0.37 -11.06 17.27
N PRO A 351 0.17 -12.25 16.98
CA PRO A 351 0.11 -12.84 15.64
C PRO A 351 -1.33 -13.18 15.22
N ARG A 352 -1.62 -12.91 13.95
CA ARG A 352 -2.93 -13.14 13.34
C ARG A 352 -2.78 -13.72 11.95
N GLU A 353 -3.53 -14.77 11.63
CA GLU A 353 -3.46 -15.41 10.31
C GLU A 353 -4.01 -14.49 9.21
N ILE A 354 -3.34 -14.49 8.05
CA ILE A 354 -3.71 -13.70 6.89
C ILE A 354 -3.71 -14.56 5.62
N PRO A 355 -4.70 -14.38 4.72
CA PRO A 355 -4.62 -14.94 3.40
C PRO A 355 -3.52 -14.23 2.64
N ALA A 356 -2.64 -15.04 2.05
CA ALA A 356 -1.54 -14.56 1.27
C ALA A 356 -1.28 -15.54 0.12
N SER A 357 -1.17 -15.01 -1.08
CA SER A 357 -0.80 -15.76 -2.28
C SER A 357 0.52 -15.24 -2.81
N PHE A 358 1.16 -16.02 -3.66
CA PHE A 358 2.33 -15.53 -4.39
C PHE A 358 2.42 -16.12 -5.78
N VAL A 359 3.13 -15.40 -6.63
CA VAL A 359 3.61 -15.88 -7.92
C VAL A 359 5.11 -15.64 -8.00
N GLY A 360 5.82 -16.50 -8.70
CA GLY A 360 7.26 -16.38 -8.90
C GLY A 360 7.64 -16.54 -10.36
N ALA A 361 8.65 -15.80 -10.79
CA ALA A 361 9.29 -15.99 -12.09
C ALA A 361 10.80 -16.11 -11.88
N ARG A 362 11.45 -16.99 -12.63
CA ARG A 362 12.91 -17.12 -12.60
C ARG A 362 13.56 -15.80 -13.01
N GLY A 363 14.54 -15.35 -12.22
CA GLY A 363 15.39 -14.22 -12.57
C GLY A 363 16.37 -14.62 -13.68
N LEU A 364 16.50 -13.77 -14.71
CA LEU A 364 17.47 -13.94 -15.79
C LEU A 364 18.91 -13.70 -15.32
#